data_AF-A0A2V8R6K2-F1
#
_entry.id   AF-A0A2V8R6K2-F1
#
_cell.length_a   1.000
_cell.length_b   1.000
_cell.length_c   1.000
_cell.angle_alpha   90.00
_cell.angle_beta   90.00
_cell.angle_gamma   90.00
#
_symmetry.space_group_name_H-M   'P 1'
#
loop_
_entity.id
_entity.type
_entity.pdbx_description
1 polymer ?
#
loop_
_entity_poly.entity_id
_entity_poly.type
_entity_poly.pdbx_seq_one_letter_code
_entity_poly.pdbx_strand_id
1 'polypeptide(L)'
;SLSPDHPDFKPTYHGDLQTRDAAYHQGTVWAWLIGPFVDAWLKVHPEDRAGARRFLEGFVPHLDEACVGSISEVFDAVEPFTPRGCIAQAWSVAEVLRCWVLTSEQAGR
;
A
#
# COMPACT_ATOMS: atom_id res chain seq x y z
N SER A 1 -6.05 -6.58 3.23
CA SER A 1 -7.23 -6.35 4.06
C SER A 1 -7.83 -7.67 4.53
N LEU A 2 -7.23 -8.31 5.53
CA LEU A 2 -7.76 -9.39 6.40
C LEU A 2 -6.55 -9.90 7.20
N SER A 3 -6.73 -10.37 8.44
CA SER A 3 -5.65 -11.03 9.17
C SER A 3 -5.20 -12.30 8.46
N PRO A 4 -3.88 -12.60 8.37
CA PRO A 4 -3.37 -13.88 7.88
C PRO A 4 -3.87 -15.09 8.69
N ASP A 5 -4.24 -14.89 9.95
CA ASP A 5 -4.76 -15.95 10.83
C ASP A 5 -6.26 -16.25 10.58
N HIS A 6 -6.93 -15.46 9.75
CA HIS A 6 -8.34 -15.67 9.44
C HIS A 6 -8.50 -16.82 8.43
N PRO A 7 -9.46 -17.75 8.62
CA PRO A 7 -9.63 -18.92 7.74
C PRO A 7 -9.90 -18.57 6.27
N ASP A 8 -10.53 -17.41 6.03
CA ASP A 8 -10.83 -16.95 4.67
C ASP A 8 -9.68 -16.16 4.01
N PHE A 9 -8.53 -16.02 4.67
CA PHE A 9 -7.39 -15.31 4.11
C PHE A 9 -6.93 -15.92 2.77
N LYS A 10 -6.80 -15.05 1.78
CA LYS A 10 -6.33 -15.30 0.44
C LYS A 10 -5.02 -14.53 0.25
N PRO A 11 -3.87 -15.23 0.14
CA PRO A 11 -2.56 -14.58 0.05
C PRO A 11 -2.33 -13.86 -1.27
N THR A 12 -3.05 -14.23 -2.33
CA THR A 12 -2.82 -13.71 -3.68
C THR A 12 -4.14 -13.33 -4.36
N TYR A 13 -4.08 -12.30 -5.21
CA TYR A 13 -5.16 -11.87 -6.08
C TYR A 13 -4.79 -12.20 -7.53
N HIS A 14 -5.12 -13.42 -7.97
CA HIS A 14 -4.79 -13.91 -9.30
C HIS A 14 -5.79 -14.99 -9.77
N GLY A 15 -5.80 -15.28 -11.07
CA GLY A 15 -6.67 -16.30 -11.66
C GLY A 15 -7.94 -15.72 -12.28
N ASP A 16 -9.00 -16.53 -12.29
CA ASP A 16 -10.29 -16.17 -12.86
C ASP A 16 -11.04 -15.10 -12.03
N LEU A 17 -12.14 -14.60 -12.58
CA LEU A 17 -12.96 -13.56 -11.94
C LEU A 17 -13.43 -13.99 -10.56
N GLN A 18 -13.88 -15.23 -10.42
CA GLN A 18 -14.48 -15.73 -9.18
C GLN A 18 -13.43 -15.82 -8.05
N THR A 19 -12.22 -16.28 -8.37
CA THR A 19 -11.08 -16.34 -7.45
C THR A 19 -10.65 -14.95 -7.02
N ARG A 20 -10.57 -14.02 -7.97
CA ARG A 20 -10.21 -12.63 -7.72
C ARG A 20 -11.25 -11.93 -6.84
N ASP A 21 -12.53 -12.05 -7.16
CA ASP A 21 -13.61 -11.46 -6.39
C ASP A 21 -13.62 -11.97 -4.95
N ALA A 22 -13.37 -13.27 -4.75
CA ALA A 22 -13.25 -13.85 -3.42
C ALA A 22 -12.04 -13.33 -2.63
N ALA A 23 -10.94 -12.98 -3.30
CA ALA A 23 -9.71 -12.48 -2.66
C ALA A 23 -9.70 -10.95 -2.44
N TYR A 24 -10.52 -10.18 -3.15
CA TYR A 24 -10.40 -8.72 -3.29
C TYR A 24 -10.35 -7.94 -1.96
N HIS A 25 -11.04 -8.45 -0.95
CA HIS A 25 -11.05 -7.92 0.42
C HIS A 25 -10.74 -8.98 1.48
N GLN A 26 -10.05 -10.06 1.10
CA GLN A 26 -9.75 -11.19 1.98
C GLN A 26 -8.25 -11.43 2.10
N GLY A 27 -7.45 -10.37 2.23
CA GLY A 27 -5.98 -10.48 2.32
C GLY A 27 -5.28 -9.49 1.42
N THR A 28 -5.73 -9.37 0.18
CA THR A 28 -5.26 -8.39 -0.83
C THR A 28 -4.92 -7.03 -0.21
N VAL A 29 -3.70 -6.55 -0.49
CA VAL A 29 -3.15 -5.33 0.11
C VAL A 29 -3.51 -4.16 -0.79
N TRP A 30 -4.25 -3.18 -0.25
CA TRP A 30 -4.65 -1.98 -0.98
C TRP A 30 -3.65 -0.85 -0.71
N ALA A 31 -3.02 -0.30 -1.74
CA ALA A 31 -1.99 0.72 -1.55
C ALA A 31 -2.52 1.99 -0.89
N TRP A 32 -3.70 2.48 -1.30
CA TRP A 32 -4.27 3.72 -0.76
C TRP A 32 -4.46 3.70 0.77
N LEU A 33 -4.59 2.52 1.40
CA LEU A 33 -4.73 2.40 2.86
C LEU A 33 -3.49 2.87 3.62
N ILE A 34 -2.35 3.03 2.95
CA ILE A 34 -1.16 3.64 3.55
C ILE A 34 -1.43 5.05 4.08
N GLY A 35 -2.33 5.77 3.41
CA GLY A 35 -2.81 7.09 3.79
C GLY A 35 -3.36 7.19 5.21
N PRO A 36 -4.55 6.62 5.46
CA PRO A 36 -5.14 6.61 6.80
C PRO A 36 -4.26 5.88 7.83
N PHE A 37 -3.45 4.90 7.41
CA PHE A 37 -2.50 4.24 8.30
C PHE A 37 -1.41 5.20 8.82
N VAL A 38 -0.77 5.97 7.94
CA VAL A 38 0.24 6.97 8.33
C VAL A 38 -0.38 8.08 9.18
N ASP A 39 -1.59 8.53 8.85
CA ASP A 39 -2.30 9.53 9.67
C ASP A 39 -2.58 9.00 11.08
N ALA A 40 -2.99 7.74 11.22
CA ALA A 40 -3.19 7.11 12.51
C ALA A 40 -1.87 6.91 13.26
N TRP A 41 -0.81 6.47 12.58
CA TRP A 41 0.52 6.31 13.15
C TRP A 41 1.01 7.62 13.77
N LEU A 42 0.97 8.72 13.04
CA LEU A 42 1.43 10.02 13.53
C LEU A 42 0.53 10.64 14.61
N LYS A 43 -0.73 10.19 14.73
CA LYS A 43 -1.59 10.58 15.87
C LYS A 43 -1.19 9.85 17.16
N VAL A 44 -0.75 8.61 17.05
CA VAL A 44 -0.36 7.77 18.20
C VAL A 44 1.12 7.99 18.57
N HIS A 45 1.97 8.21 17.57
CA HIS A 45 3.43 8.37 17.67
C HIS A 45 3.87 9.67 16.99
N PRO A 46 3.52 10.85 17.53
CA PRO A 46 3.74 12.15 16.88
C PRO A 46 5.22 12.48 16.62
N GLU A 47 6.13 11.94 17.42
CA GLU A 47 7.57 12.08 17.28
C GLU A 47 8.19 11.13 16.24
N ASP A 48 7.52 10.03 15.87
CA ASP A 48 8.08 9.01 14.98
C ASP A 48 7.73 9.24 13.50
N ARG A 49 8.05 10.44 13.00
CA ARG A 49 7.94 10.76 11.56
C ARG A 49 8.84 9.89 10.70
N ALA A 50 10.03 9.54 11.21
CA ALA A 50 10.96 8.68 10.50
C ALA A 50 10.38 7.26 10.33
N GLY A 51 9.71 6.71 11.35
CA GLY A 51 8.98 5.44 11.22
C GLY A 51 7.81 5.52 10.27
N ALA A 52 7.03 6.61 10.32
CA ALA A 52 5.98 6.85 9.34
C ALA A 52 6.53 6.84 7.90
N ARG A 53 7.70 7.45 7.67
CA ARG A 53 8.39 7.46 6.38
C ARG A 53 8.82 6.07 5.93
N ARG A 54 9.34 5.23 6.84
CA ARG A 54 9.81 3.87 6.52
C ARG A 54 8.72 2.99 5.92
N PHE A 55 7.46 3.15 6.34
CA PHE A 55 6.35 2.40 5.75
C PHE A 55 6.10 2.70 4.26
N LEU A 56 6.62 3.82 3.75
CA LEU A 56 6.50 4.21 2.35
C LEU A 56 7.63 3.63 1.47
N GLU A 57 8.71 3.12 2.06
CA GLU A 57 9.92 2.71 1.33
C GLU A 57 9.66 1.56 0.35
N GLY A 58 8.70 0.68 0.66
CA GLY A 58 8.30 -0.41 -0.23
C GLY A 58 7.72 0.05 -1.57
N PHE A 59 7.23 1.30 -1.66
CA PHE A 59 6.71 1.85 -2.91
C PHE A 59 7.80 2.36 -3.85
N VAL A 60 9.01 2.65 -3.34
CA VAL A 60 10.12 3.17 -4.16
C VAL A 60 10.51 2.20 -5.27
N PRO A 61 10.83 0.91 -5.00
CA PRO A 61 11.13 -0.04 -6.06
C PRO A 61 9.92 -0.32 -6.96
N HIS A 62 8.70 -0.21 -6.44
CA HIS A 62 7.49 -0.43 -7.23
C HIS A 62 7.30 0.61 -8.35
N LEU A 63 7.84 1.82 -8.21
CA LEU A 63 7.75 2.87 -9.24
C LEU A 63 8.35 2.44 -10.59
N ASP A 64 9.22 1.42 -10.61
CA ASP A 64 9.84 0.88 -11.82
C ASP A 64 9.34 -0.53 -12.21
N GLU A 65 8.31 -1.06 -11.53
CA GLU A 65 7.91 -2.47 -11.66
C GLU A 65 6.72 -2.71 -12.60
N ALA A 66 5.59 -2.03 -12.38
CA ALA A 66 4.33 -2.31 -13.11
C ALA A 66 3.99 -1.22 -14.14
N CYS A 67 3.95 0.03 -13.70
CA CYS A 67 3.75 1.19 -14.55
C CYS A 67 4.71 2.28 -14.08
N VAL A 68 5.64 2.66 -14.95
CA VAL A 68 6.72 3.61 -14.63
C VAL A 68 6.15 4.88 -14.03
N GLY A 69 6.58 5.21 -12.80
CA GLY A 69 6.17 6.40 -12.07
C GLY A 69 4.73 6.36 -11.53
N SER A 70 4.08 5.20 -11.49
CA SER A 70 2.74 5.03 -10.94
C SER A 70 2.71 4.00 -9.80
N ILE A 71 1.55 3.91 -9.14
CA ILE A 71 1.30 2.95 -8.06
C ILE A 71 0.09 2.10 -8.44
N SER A 72 0.24 0.78 -8.32
CA SER A 72 -0.83 -0.17 -8.58
C SER A 72 -1.96 -0.09 -7.54
N GLU A 73 -3.12 -0.59 -7.92
CA GLU A 73 -4.31 -0.62 -7.07
C GLU A 73 -4.12 -1.48 -5.83
N VAL A 74 -3.64 -2.71 -6.06
CA VAL A 74 -3.53 -3.76 -5.05
C VAL A 74 -2.26 -4.58 -5.24
N PHE A 75 -1.86 -5.27 -4.18
CA PHE A 75 -0.69 -6.14 -4.11
C PHE A 75 -1.08 -7.47 -3.48
N ASP A 76 -0.39 -8.55 -3.87
CA ASP A 76 -0.46 -9.81 -3.14
C ASP A 76 0.00 -9.59 -1.68
N ALA A 77 -0.57 -10.35 -0.75
CA ALA A 77 -0.32 -10.18 0.69
C ALA A 77 0.96 -10.90 1.19
N VAL A 78 1.64 -11.61 0.30
CA VAL A 78 2.86 -12.39 0.57
C VAL A 78 3.92 -12.09 -0.48
N GLU A 79 5.18 -12.33 -0.14
CA GLU A 79 6.33 -12.13 -1.03
C GLU A 79 6.14 -12.86 -2.39
N PRO A 80 6.47 -12.22 -3.53
CA PRO A 80 7.18 -10.95 -3.70
C PRO A 80 6.30 -9.69 -3.62
N PHE A 81 5.08 -9.79 -3.08
CA PHE A 81 4.09 -8.71 -3.04
C PHE A 81 3.71 -8.21 -4.42
N THR A 82 3.54 -9.13 -5.37
CA THR A 82 3.28 -8.82 -6.78
C THR A 82 2.18 -7.77 -6.94
N PRO A 83 2.38 -6.71 -7.75
CA PRO A 83 1.34 -5.75 -8.06
C PRO A 83 0.24 -6.38 -8.93
N ARG A 84 -1.01 -6.01 -8.64
CA ARG A 84 -2.21 -6.54 -9.29
C ARG A 84 -3.23 -5.41 -9.54
N GLY A 85 -4.34 -5.77 -10.18
CA GLY A 85 -5.46 -4.85 -10.43
C GLY A 85 -5.09 -3.78 -11.45
N CYS A 86 -5.65 -2.58 -11.28
CA CYS A 86 -5.28 -1.43 -12.10
C CYS A 86 -3.80 -1.05 -11.86
N ILE A 87 -2.98 -1.02 -12.93
CA ILE A 87 -1.53 -0.75 -12.84
C ILE A 87 -1.19 0.71 -12.49
N ALA A 88 -2.13 1.63 -12.68
CA ALA A 88 -1.96 3.06 -12.44
C ALA A 88 -3.24 3.61 -11.80
N GLN A 89 -3.24 3.69 -10.47
CA GLN A 89 -4.45 3.91 -9.70
C GLN A 89 -4.35 5.23 -8.92
N ALA A 90 -5.34 6.11 -9.15
CA ALA A 90 -5.27 7.53 -8.74
C ALA A 90 -5.21 7.74 -7.22
N TRP A 91 -5.90 6.92 -6.44
CA TRP A 91 -6.08 7.05 -4.99
C TRP A 91 -4.85 6.50 -4.24
N SER A 92 -4.24 5.43 -4.73
CA SER A 92 -2.94 4.91 -4.33
C SER A 92 -1.84 5.94 -4.57
N VAL A 93 -1.76 6.51 -5.78
CA VAL A 93 -0.79 7.56 -6.08
C VAL A 93 -1.00 8.78 -5.17
N ALA A 94 -2.25 9.23 -5.00
CA ALA A 94 -2.56 10.37 -4.15
C ALA A 94 -2.15 10.16 -2.69
N GLU A 95 -2.50 9.03 -2.08
CA GLU A 95 -2.20 8.76 -0.67
C GLU A 95 -0.69 8.54 -0.44
N VAL A 96 0.00 7.80 -1.33
CA VAL A 96 1.45 7.62 -1.22
C VAL A 96 2.17 8.98 -1.31
N LEU A 97 1.81 9.82 -2.30
CA LEU A 97 2.42 11.14 -2.46
C LEU A 97 2.13 12.07 -1.28
N ARG A 98 0.87 12.10 -0.80
CA ARG A 98 0.46 12.89 0.37
C ARG A 98 1.28 12.51 1.60
N CYS A 99 1.40 11.22 1.88
CA CYS A 99 2.21 10.72 3.00
C CYS A 99 3.70 11.01 2.80
N TRP A 100 4.20 10.94 1.57
CA TRP A 100 5.60 11.25 1.26
C TRP A 100 5.95 12.70 1.58
N VAL A 101 5.06 13.63 1.24
CA VAL A 101 5.21 15.06 1.59
C VAL A 101 5.05 15.27 3.09
N LEU A 102 4.01 14.69 3.71
CA LEU A 102 3.73 14.82 5.14
C LEU A 102 4.91 14.37 6.03
N THR A 103 5.63 13.33 5.59
CA THR A 103 6.75 12.71 6.31
C THR A 103 8.12 13.21 5.86
N SER A 104 8.17 14.13 4.89
CA SER A 104 9.43 14.76 4.50
C SER A 104 9.98 15.64 5.61
N GLU A 105 11.30 15.70 5.76
CA GLU A 105 11.90 16.69 6.65
C GLU A 105 11.53 18.09 6.16
N GLN A 106 10.99 18.92 7.05
CA GLN A 106 10.89 20.33 6.75
C GLN A 106 12.32 20.85 6.62
N ALA A 107 12.72 21.22 5.40
CA ALA A 107 13.85 22.12 5.21
C ALA A 107 13.63 23.30 6.16
N GLY A 108 14.56 23.49 7.09
CA GLY A 108 14.43 24.44 8.18
C GLY A 108 13.88 25.78 7.68
N ARG A 109 12.82 26.25 8.34
CA ARG A 109 12.50 27.67 8.35
C ARG A 109 13.41 28.36 9.33
#